data_AF-A0A5N1J9P1-F1
#
_entry.id   AF-A0A5N1J9P1-F1
#
_cell.length_a   1.000
_cell.length_b   1.000
_cell.length_c   1.000
_cell.angle_alpha   90.00
_cell.angle_beta   90.00
_cell.angle_gamma   90.00
#
_symmetry.space_group_name_H-M   'P 1'
#
loop_
_entity.id
_entity.type
_entity.pdbx_description
1 polymer ?
#
loop_
_entity_poly.entity_id
_entity_poly.type
_entity_poly.pdbx_seq_one_letter_code
_entity_poly.pdbx_strand_id
1 'polypeptide(L)'
;MKKNTLNMAGALRSGVAMLAFLVTASLSGCERGCGDIEPTPDILPCETLVTVESASCASGAFQNQWLKLDNGEWLQPFENQTHITGIQPGQRYRIGYEVMKRDKRYDGQVVCLALPPAGKAIRILCMTPVDDTGAGCDTYVTARKVNCSVGAWQDTWLQLDNGRYLQPWHNGTGVAQLSEGARYKIGYSQMAKDSRYDNVVVCAAMPTDTMAWHPTVVSVNCLEAVTAAGATGK
;
A
#
# COMPACT_ATOMS: atom_id res chain seq x y z
N MET A 1 -33.78 47.64 -40.96
CA MET A 1 -33.03 48.89 -41.14
C MET A 1 -33.03 49.69 -39.84
N LYS A 2 -31.93 49.68 -39.09
CA LYS A 2 -31.51 50.77 -38.20
C LYS A 2 -30.01 50.59 -37.92
N LYS A 3 -29.33 51.73 -37.95
CA LYS A 3 -27.90 51.95 -38.15
C LYS A 3 -27.17 52.11 -36.80
N ASN A 4 -25.86 51.80 -36.84
CA ASN A 4 -24.75 52.46 -36.13
C ASN A 4 -24.69 52.27 -34.59
N THR A 5 -23.53 52.22 -33.92
CA THR A 5 -22.27 52.97 -34.17
C THR A 5 -21.10 52.34 -33.40
N LEU A 6 -19.90 52.50 -33.97
CA LEU A 6 -18.57 52.30 -33.36
C LEU A 6 -18.43 52.95 -31.97
N ASN A 7 -17.54 52.40 -31.14
CA ASN A 7 -16.71 53.20 -30.24
C ASN A 7 -15.23 52.84 -30.37
N MET A 8 -14.44 53.91 -30.43
CA MET A 8 -13.03 54.05 -30.77
C MET A 8 -12.17 54.11 -29.50
N ALA A 9 -10.91 53.70 -29.66
CA ALA A 9 -9.70 54.33 -29.12
C ALA A 9 -9.60 54.62 -27.60
N GLY A 10 -8.70 53.87 -26.95
CA GLY A 10 -7.98 54.30 -25.74
C GLY A 10 -6.48 54.17 -26.00
N ALA A 11 -5.80 55.30 -26.11
CA ALA A 11 -4.40 55.45 -26.45
C ALA A 11 -3.52 55.78 -25.22
N LEU A 12 -2.23 55.45 -25.32
CA LEU A 12 -1.06 56.06 -24.67
C LEU A 12 -0.93 56.07 -23.13
N ARG A 13 0.21 55.56 -22.64
CA ARG A 13 1.30 56.31 -21.93
C ARG A 13 2.34 55.30 -21.40
N SER A 14 3.56 55.28 -21.95
CA SER A 14 4.74 56.04 -21.48
C SER A 14 5.09 55.81 -20.01
N GLY A 15 6.26 55.23 -19.76
CA GLY A 15 6.84 55.06 -18.43
C GLY A 15 8.18 54.35 -18.47
N VAL A 16 9.16 54.92 -19.17
CA VAL A 16 10.58 54.58 -19.03
C VAL A 16 11.03 55.04 -17.64
N ALA A 17 11.48 54.12 -16.80
CA ALA A 17 12.26 54.43 -15.60
C ALA A 17 13.52 53.57 -15.63
N MET A 18 14.54 54.08 -16.32
CA MET A 18 15.93 53.72 -16.03
C MET A 18 16.24 54.20 -14.62
N LEU A 19 16.50 53.27 -13.70
CA LEU A 19 17.27 53.58 -12.50
C LEU A 19 18.57 52.77 -12.56
N ALA A 20 19.59 53.39 -13.14
CA ALA A 20 20.97 52.97 -13.00
C ALA A 20 21.48 53.50 -11.65
N PHE A 21 21.69 52.62 -10.68
CA PHE A 21 22.55 52.87 -9.54
C PHE A 21 23.76 51.95 -9.64
N LEU A 22 24.87 52.58 -10.01
CA LEU A 22 26.24 52.11 -9.87
C LEU A 22 26.66 52.12 -8.39
N VAL A 23 27.83 51.52 -8.15
CA VAL A 23 28.66 51.48 -6.93
C VAL A 23 28.15 50.45 -5.91
N THR A 24 28.88 49.43 -5.47
CA THR A 24 30.28 49.39 -5.01
C THR A 24 30.84 47.96 -4.92
N ALA A 25 32.18 47.89 -5.05
CA ALA A 25 33.11 47.02 -4.33
C ALA A 25 33.22 45.53 -4.73
N SER A 26 34.23 45.30 -5.57
CA SER A 26 35.03 44.10 -5.65
C SER A 26 35.55 43.65 -4.27
N LEU A 27 34.98 42.57 -3.74
CA LEU A 27 35.65 41.69 -2.78
C LEU A 27 36.15 40.47 -3.56
N SER A 28 37.46 40.42 -3.77
CA SER A 28 38.19 39.24 -4.19
C SER A 28 38.10 38.18 -3.08
N GLY A 29 37.07 37.35 -3.14
CA GLY A 29 36.91 36.15 -2.32
C GLY A 29 37.17 34.92 -3.20
N CYS A 30 38.08 34.06 -2.74
CA CYS A 30 38.62 32.89 -3.43
C CYS A 30 37.62 32.12 -4.32
N GLU A 31 37.98 32.04 -5.60
CA GLU A 31 37.59 30.98 -6.52
C GLU A 31 38.10 29.63 -5.98
N ARG A 32 37.29 28.98 -5.14
CA ARG A 32 37.29 27.53 -5.05
C ARG A 32 35.85 27.13 -5.24
N GLY A 33 35.59 26.46 -6.35
CA GLY A 33 34.29 25.87 -6.65
C GLY A 33 33.80 25.11 -5.44
N CYS A 34 32.88 25.73 -4.70
CA CYS A 34 31.80 25.00 -4.10
C CYS A 34 31.04 24.47 -5.31
N GLY A 35 31.42 23.29 -5.77
CA GLY A 35 30.54 22.51 -6.61
C GLY A 35 29.19 22.56 -5.92
N ASP A 36 28.15 22.87 -6.68
CA ASP A 36 26.78 22.65 -6.25
C ASP A 36 26.76 21.24 -5.67
N ILE A 37 26.78 21.15 -4.34
CA ILE A 37 26.48 19.91 -3.66
C ILE A 37 25.00 19.79 -4.00
N GLU A 38 24.71 19.09 -5.09
CA GLU A 38 23.38 18.57 -5.37
C GLU A 38 22.91 18.04 -4.02
N PRO A 39 21.80 18.58 -3.47
CA PRO A 39 21.33 18.14 -2.18
C PRO A 39 21.21 16.63 -2.29
N THR A 40 22.10 15.90 -1.60
CA THR A 40 22.01 14.45 -1.54
C THR A 40 20.59 14.20 -1.07
N PRO A 41 19.74 13.58 -1.90
CA PRO A 41 18.35 13.36 -1.54
C PRO A 41 18.39 12.69 -0.19
N ASP A 42 17.75 13.31 0.81
CA ASP A 42 17.61 12.73 2.14
C ASP A 42 17.07 11.31 1.91
N ILE A 43 17.95 10.32 2.09
CA ILE A 43 17.57 8.92 1.92
C ILE A 43 16.63 8.65 3.08
N LEU A 44 15.34 8.82 2.81
CA LEU A 44 14.30 8.58 3.78
C LEU A 44 14.49 7.17 4.34
N PRO A 45 14.53 7.01 5.67
CA PRO A 45 14.73 5.70 6.27
C PRO A 45 13.61 4.75 5.84
N CYS A 46 13.92 3.45 5.75
CA CYS A 46 13.01 2.40 5.30
C CYS A 46 11.98 2.09 6.39
N GLU A 47 11.06 3.02 6.63
CA GLU A 47 10.14 2.94 7.78
C GLU A 47 8.68 2.90 7.35
N THR A 48 8.37 3.28 6.10
CA THR A 48 6.98 3.36 5.66
C THR A 48 6.46 1.97 5.32
N LEU A 49 5.45 1.52 6.06
CA LEU A 49 4.79 0.24 5.83
C LEU A 49 3.82 0.32 4.65
N VAL A 50 3.95 -0.63 3.73
CA VAL A 50 3.07 -0.79 2.58
C VAL A 50 2.69 -2.25 2.40
N THR A 51 1.51 -2.47 1.83
CA THR A 51 1.05 -3.79 1.36
C THR A 51 1.00 -3.78 -0.16
N VAL A 52 1.50 -4.85 -0.80
CA VAL A 52 1.43 -5.02 -2.24
C VAL A 52 0.01 -5.40 -2.65
N GLU A 53 -0.57 -4.69 -3.61
CA GLU A 53 -1.88 -5.02 -4.19
C GLU A 53 -1.81 -5.04 -5.73
N SER A 54 -2.58 -5.93 -6.35
CA SER A 54 -2.73 -5.99 -7.80
C SER A 54 -3.55 -4.80 -8.31
N ALA A 55 -2.97 -4.03 -9.23
CA ALA A 55 -3.63 -2.98 -10.00
C ALA A 55 -3.73 -3.42 -11.46
N SER A 56 -4.81 -4.14 -11.78
CA SER A 56 -5.03 -4.91 -13.02
C SER A 56 -4.80 -4.14 -14.34
N CYS A 57 -4.85 -2.81 -14.31
CA CYS A 57 -4.73 -1.96 -15.50
C CYS A 57 -3.74 -0.81 -15.33
N ALA A 58 -2.77 -0.97 -14.44
CA ALA A 58 -1.68 -0.05 -14.29
C ALA A 58 -0.34 -0.75 -14.53
N SER A 59 0.67 -0.01 -14.98
CA SER A 59 2.05 -0.50 -14.94
C SER A 59 2.94 0.38 -14.09
N GLY A 60 4.01 -0.21 -13.58
CA GLY A 60 5.09 0.46 -12.89
C GLY A 60 6.36 -0.38 -12.95
N ALA A 61 7.31 -0.06 -12.08
CA ALA A 61 8.56 -0.81 -11.89
C ALA A 61 8.32 -2.29 -11.57
N PHE A 62 7.15 -2.62 -11.00
CA PHE A 62 6.72 -3.99 -10.70
C PHE A 62 5.50 -4.43 -11.52
N GLN A 63 5.44 -4.03 -12.79
CA GLN A 63 4.31 -4.34 -13.68
C GLN A 63 2.99 -3.87 -13.07
N ASN A 64 2.02 -4.76 -12.91
CA ASN A 64 0.68 -4.48 -12.36
C ASN A 64 0.62 -4.49 -10.82
N GLN A 65 1.76 -4.45 -10.13
CA GLN A 65 1.80 -4.45 -8.67
C GLN A 65 2.05 -3.04 -8.13
N TRP A 66 1.10 -2.56 -7.33
CA TRP A 66 1.17 -1.27 -6.66
C TRP A 66 1.30 -1.47 -5.16
N LEU A 67 1.65 -0.40 -4.45
CA LEU A 67 1.85 -0.40 -3.01
C LEU A 67 0.73 0.41 -2.37
N LYS A 68 0.14 -0.10 -1.30
CA LYS A 68 -0.92 0.57 -0.56
C LYS A 68 -0.46 0.83 0.86
N LEU A 69 -0.55 2.09 1.26
CA LEU A 69 -0.26 2.53 2.61
C LEU A 69 -1.36 2.08 3.57
N ASP A 70 -1.04 2.00 4.87
CA ASP A 70 -2.01 1.60 5.91
C ASP A 70 -3.20 2.58 6.01
N ASN A 71 -3.05 3.83 5.53
CA ASN A 71 -4.14 4.82 5.43
C ASN A 71 -5.02 4.64 4.18
N GLY A 72 -4.78 3.60 3.37
CA GLY A 72 -5.50 3.30 2.13
C GLY A 72 -5.00 4.05 0.89
N GLU A 73 -4.01 4.93 1.01
CA GLU A 73 -3.43 5.65 -0.12
C GLU A 73 -2.62 4.71 -1.04
N TRP A 74 -2.79 4.88 -2.35
CA TRP A 74 -2.07 4.12 -3.36
C TRP A 74 -0.79 4.81 -3.80
N LEU A 75 0.29 4.06 -3.82
CA LEU A 75 1.58 4.43 -4.36
C LEU A 75 1.85 3.56 -5.60
N GLN A 76 2.20 4.20 -6.69
CA GLN A 76 2.60 3.55 -7.93
C GLN A 76 4.12 3.57 -8.02
N PRO A 77 4.79 2.41 -7.90
CA PRO A 77 6.23 2.30 -8.13
C PRO A 77 6.55 2.70 -9.57
N PHE A 78 7.09 3.89 -9.79
CA PHE A 78 7.50 4.38 -11.11
C PHE A 78 8.96 4.01 -11.38
N GLU A 79 9.79 4.10 -10.35
CA GLU A 79 11.20 3.70 -10.37
C GLU A 79 11.54 2.89 -9.12
N ASN A 80 12.48 1.98 -9.26
CA ASN A 80 12.95 1.12 -8.18
C ASN A 80 14.49 1.09 -8.20
N GLN A 81 15.12 1.62 -7.15
CA GLN A 81 16.58 1.62 -6.99
C GLN A 81 17.08 0.48 -6.09
N THR A 82 16.19 -0.44 -5.72
CA THR A 82 16.52 -1.58 -4.86
C THR A 82 16.88 -2.82 -5.68
N HIS A 83 17.45 -3.83 -5.01
CA HIS A 83 17.75 -5.11 -5.62
C HIS A 83 16.53 -6.04 -5.75
N ILE A 84 15.37 -5.65 -5.20
CA ILE A 84 14.13 -6.44 -5.28
C ILE A 84 13.55 -6.26 -6.66
N THR A 85 13.47 -7.31 -7.46
CA THR A 85 13.02 -7.26 -8.85
C THR A 85 11.56 -7.71 -9.04
N GLY A 86 10.95 -8.28 -8.00
CA GLY A 86 9.59 -8.77 -8.04
C GLY A 86 8.95 -8.76 -6.66
N ILE A 87 7.64 -8.54 -6.65
CA ILE A 87 6.79 -8.49 -5.46
C ILE A 87 5.49 -9.23 -5.74
N GLN A 88 4.85 -9.75 -4.71
CA GLN A 88 3.60 -10.51 -4.82
C GLN A 88 2.46 -9.83 -4.05
N PRO A 89 1.21 -9.87 -4.57
CA PRO A 89 0.04 -9.38 -3.85
C PRO A 89 -0.04 -9.91 -2.43
N GLY A 90 -0.36 -9.04 -1.48
CA GLY A 90 -0.49 -9.35 -0.06
C GLY A 90 0.81 -9.33 0.73
N GLN A 91 1.98 -9.22 0.10
CA GLN A 91 3.23 -9.06 0.84
C GLN A 91 3.32 -7.67 1.47
N ARG A 92 3.95 -7.56 2.64
CA ARG A 92 4.24 -6.27 3.29
C ARG A 92 5.72 -5.92 3.19
N TYR A 93 6.00 -4.65 3.00
CA TYR A 93 7.35 -4.11 2.93
C TYR A 93 7.44 -2.84 3.77
N ARG A 94 8.63 -2.58 4.30
CA ARG A 94 9.03 -1.24 4.70
C ARG A 94 9.77 -0.61 3.54
N ILE A 95 9.36 0.60 3.18
CA ILE A 95 9.96 1.35 2.08
C ILE A 95 10.40 2.74 2.54
N GLY A 96 11.45 3.23 1.89
CA GLY A 96 11.77 4.65 1.79
C GLY A 96 11.56 5.07 0.34
N TYR A 97 10.85 6.17 0.10
CA TYR A 97 10.48 6.57 -1.25
C TYR A 97 10.39 8.09 -1.41
N GLU A 98 10.54 8.54 -2.64
CA GLU A 98 10.31 9.92 -3.04
C GLU A 98 9.08 10.01 -3.95
N VAL A 99 8.27 11.04 -3.75
CA VAL A 99 7.17 11.34 -4.69
C VAL A 99 7.75 12.01 -5.92
N MET A 100 7.40 11.49 -7.09
CA MET A 100 7.83 12.00 -8.38
C MET A 100 6.68 12.63 -9.14
N LYS A 101 7.01 13.54 -10.07
CA LYS A 101 6.07 13.95 -11.11
C LYS A 101 5.93 12.82 -12.13
N ARG A 102 4.70 12.45 -12.47
CA ARG A 102 4.44 11.54 -13.59
C ARG A 102 5.01 12.14 -14.88
N ASP A 103 5.82 11.35 -15.59
CA ASP A 103 6.21 11.62 -16.97
C ASP A 103 5.31 10.83 -17.94
N LYS A 104 5.59 10.95 -19.24
CA LYS A 104 4.77 10.31 -20.30
C LYS A 104 5.09 8.83 -20.55
N ARG A 105 5.95 8.21 -19.74
CA ARG A 105 6.46 6.84 -19.98
C ARG A 105 5.35 5.79 -20.00
N TYR A 106 4.23 6.07 -19.36
CA TYR A 106 3.07 5.18 -19.28
C TYR A 106 1.76 5.79 -19.83
N ASP A 107 1.82 6.95 -20.50
CA ASP A 107 0.65 7.68 -21.02
C ASP A 107 -0.13 6.93 -22.13
N GLY A 108 0.48 5.90 -22.74
CA GLY A 108 -0.13 5.07 -23.78
C GLY A 108 -0.70 3.74 -23.30
N GLN A 109 -0.65 3.45 -22.00
CA GLN A 109 -1.22 2.22 -21.47
C GLN A 109 -2.73 2.39 -21.33
N VAL A 110 -3.49 1.41 -21.83
CA VAL A 110 -4.95 1.43 -21.79
C VAL A 110 -5.40 1.46 -20.33
N VAL A 111 -5.75 2.65 -19.86
CA VAL A 111 -6.26 2.91 -18.52
C VAL A 111 -7.67 2.31 -18.47
N CYS A 112 -7.84 1.14 -17.85
CA CYS A 112 -9.19 0.64 -17.63
C CYS A 112 -9.95 1.63 -16.74
N LEU A 113 -11.26 1.78 -16.97
CA LEU A 113 -12.16 2.62 -16.15
C LEU A 113 -12.15 2.27 -14.65
N ALA A 114 -11.63 1.10 -14.28
CA ALA A 114 -11.48 0.60 -12.91
C ALA A 114 -10.11 0.87 -12.28
N LEU A 115 -9.32 1.82 -12.82
CA LEU A 115 -8.02 2.18 -12.22
C LEU A 115 -8.22 2.61 -10.75
N PRO A 116 -7.41 2.13 -9.79
CA PRO A 116 -7.38 2.72 -8.47
C PRO A 116 -7.13 4.24 -8.60
N PRO A 117 -7.85 5.07 -7.83
CA PRO A 117 -7.81 6.51 -7.97
C PRO A 117 -6.39 7.03 -7.76
N ALA A 118 -5.87 7.76 -8.76
CA ALA A 118 -4.73 8.68 -8.68
C ALA A 118 -3.57 8.25 -7.74
N GLY A 119 -3.03 7.03 -7.91
CA GLY A 119 -1.87 6.61 -7.14
C GLY A 119 -0.69 7.57 -7.34
N LYS A 120 -0.02 7.97 -6.24
CA LYS A 120 1.15 8.84 -6.31
C LYS A 120 2.29 8.08 -6.99
N ALA A 121 2.86 8.65 -8.04
CA ALA A 121 4.06 8.10 -8.66
C ALA A 121 5.24 8.28 -7.71
N ILE A 122 5.97 7.20 -7.46
CA ILE A 122 7.09 7.21 -6.52
C ILE A 122 8.36 6.55 -7.10
N ARG A 123 9.52 6.99 -6.61
CA ARG A 123 10.78 6.26 -6.70
C ARG A 123 11.04 5.57 -5.38
N ILE A 124 11.25 4.27 -5.41
CA ILE A 124 11.62 3.49 -4.23
C ILE A 124 13.14 3.57 -4.08
N LEU A 125 13.58 4.15 -2.97
CA LEU A 125 14.99 4.29 -2.60
C LEU A 125 15.47 3.08 -1.81
N CYS A 126 14.60 2.56 -0.93
CA CYS A 126 14.86 1.32 -0.22
C CYS A 126 13.57 0.54 0.02
N MET A 127 13.72 -0.77 0.15
CA MET A 127 12.62 -1.70 0.30
C MET A 127 13.16 -2.93 1.03
N THR A 128 12.55 -3.25 2.16
CA THR A 128 12.87 -4.44 2.95
C THR A 128 11.58 -5.20 3.21
N PRO A 129 11.52 -6.52 2.96
CA PRO A 129 10.35 -7.30 3.31
C PRO A 129 10.10 -7.14 4.81
N VAL A 130 8.83 -6.95 5.16
CA VAL A 130 8.43 -7.14 6.54
C VAL A 130 8.30 -8.64 6.69
N ASP A 131 9.21 -9.22 7.46
CA ASP A 131 9.01 -10.53 8.01
C ASP A 131 7.85 -10.44 9.01
N ASP A 132 6.62 -10.40 8.49
CA ASP A 132 5.41 -10.82 9.20
C ASP A 132 5.43 -12.36 9.33
N THR A 133 6.60 -13.00 9.27
CA THR A 133 6.77 -14.32 9.86
C THR A 133 6.72 -14.10 11.37
N GLY A 134 5.50 -14.10 11.92
CA GLY A 134 5.28 -14.31 13.34
C GLY A 134 5.91 -15.65 13.71
N ALA A 135 7.21 -15.65 13.97
CA ALA A 135 7.95 -16.80 14.49
C ALA A 135 7.48 -17.11 15.92
N GLY A 136 6.87 -16.13 16.59
CA GLY A 136 6.13 -16.30 17.83
C GLY A 136 4.61 -16.30 17.63
N CYS A 137 3.91 -16.97 18.53
CA CYS A 137 2.45 -16.92 18.62
C CYS A 137 2.04 -15.72 19.49
N ASP A 138 1.98 -14.53 18.89
CA ASP A 138 1.74 -13.28 19.60
C ASP A 138 0.43 -12.60 19.22
N THR A 139 -0.20 -13.01 18.11
CA THR A 139 -1.44 -12.40 17.65
C THR A 139 -2.65 -13.13 18.22
N TYR A 140 -3.49 -12.41 18.95
CA TYR A 140 -4.74 -12.97 19.49
C TYR A 140 -5.85 -12.97 18.43
N VAL A 141 -6.52 -14.10 18.31
CA VAL A 141 -7.65 -14.31 17.41
C VAL A 141 -8.74 -15.13 18.10
N THR A 142 -9.96 -14.98 17.62
CA THR A 142 -11.09 -15.84 17.99
C THR A 142 -11.55 -16.65 16.79
N ALA A 143 -11.69 -17.97 16.94
CA ALA A 143 -12.24 -18.81 15.88
C ALA A 143 -13.73 -18.50 15.66
N ARG A 144 -14.11 -18.27 14.41
CA ARG A 144 -15.48 -17.95 14.00
C ARG A 144 -15.87 -18.79 12.80
N LYS A 145 -17.09 -19.32 12.80
CA LYS A 145 -17.65 -19.88 11.58
C LYS A 145 -18.02 -18.77 10.61
N VAL A 146 -17.63 -18.96 9.36
CA VAL A 146 -17.94 -18.10 8.24
C VAL A 146 -18.65 -18.97 7.22
N ASN A 147 -19.96 -18.80 7.15
CA ASN A 147 -20.77 -19.49 6.15
C ASN A 147 -20.28 -19.08 4.75
N CYS A 148 -20.26 -20.04 3.83
CA CYS A 148 -20.07 -19.79 2.39
C CYS A 148 -18.67 -19.39 1.94
N SER A 149 -17.64 -19.77 2.70
CA SER A 149 -16.27 -19.75 2.22
C SER A 149 -15.44 -20.80 2.99
N VAL A 150 -14.32 -21.20 2.40
CA VAL A 150 -13.47 -22.29 2.93
C VAL A 150 -12.03 -21.85 3.05
N GLY A 151 -11.38 -22.37 4.09
CA GLY A 151 -9.94 -22.28 4.28
C GLY A 151 -9.36 -23.62 4.72
N ALA A 152 -8.16 -23.56 5.29
CA ALA A 152 -7.44 -24.71 5.81
C ALA A 152 -8.20 -25.44 6.94
N TRP A 153 -9.08 -24.74 7.66
CA TRP A 153 -10.00 -25.32 8.65
C TRP A 153 -11.47 -25.23 8.20
N GLN A 154 -11.72 -25.51 6.92
CA GLN A 154 -13.06 -25.49 6.34
C GLN A 154 -13.74 -24.13 6.52
N ASP A 155 -14.93 -24.09 7.11
CA ASP A 155 -15.72 -22.87 7.35
C ASP A 155 -15.28 -22.09 8.60
N THR A 156 -14.21 -22.51 9.29
CA THR A 156 -13.75 -21.84 10.52
C THR A 156 -12.56 -20.93 10.24
N TRP A 157 -12.77 -19.63 10.42
CA TRP A 157 -11.78 -18.57 10.22
C TRP A 157 -11.36 -17.93 11.54
N LEU A 158 -10.38 -17.04 11.47
CA LEU A 158 -9.79 -16.37 12.62
C LEU A 158 -10.16 -14.88 12.61
N GLN A 159 -10.87 -14.40 13.63
CA GLN A 159 -11.22 -13.00 13.78
C GLN A 159 -10.24 -12.32 14.74
N LEU A 160 -9.59 -11.25 14.28
CA LEU A 160 -8.75 -10.38 15.09
C LEU A 160 -9.59 -9.54 16.06
N ASP A 161 -8.96 -9.02 17.12
CA ASP A 161 -9.65 -8.16 18.11
C ASP A 161 -10.22 -6.86 17.51
N ASN A 162 -9.69 -6.41 16.38
CA ASN A 162 -10.21 -5.26 15.63
C ASN A 162 -11.38 -5.62 14.68
N GLY A 163 -11.89 -6.86 14.74
CA GLY A 163 -13.00 -7.36 13.92
C GLY A 163 -12.61 -7.83 12.52
N ARG A 164 -11.36 -7.62 12.06
CA ARG A 164 -10.90 -8.13 10.76
C ARG A 164 -10.82 -9.64 10.75
N TYR A 165 -11.17 -10.24 9.62
CA TYR A 165 -11.06 -11.67 9.40
C TYR A 165 -9.76 -12.04 8.71
N LEU A 166 -9.13 -13.10 9.21
CA LEU A 166 -8.08 -13.84 8.55
C LEU A 166 -8.70 -15.14 8.03
N GLN A 167 -8.58 -15.37 6.73
CA GLN A 167 -8.95 -16.63 6.09
C GLN A 167 -7.70 -17.51 6.01
N PRO A 168 -7.61 -18.57 6.84
CA PRO A 168 -6.44 -19.44 6.83
C PRO A 168 -6.42 -20.22 5.53
N TRP A 169 -5.38 -20.05 4.72
CA TRP A 169 -5.24 -20.72 3.42
C TRP A 169 -4.23 -21.86 3.48
N HIS A 170 -3.28 -21.74 4.40
CA HIS A 170 -2.31 -22.76 4.75
C HIS A 170 -2.26 -22.93 6.26
N ASN A 171 -2.17 -24.18 6.71
CA ASN A 171 -2.06 -24.56 8.11
C ASN A 171 -0.72 -25.26 8.34
N GLY A 172 0.26 -24.53 8.86
CA GLY A 172 1.56 -25.04 9.27
C GLY A 172 1.63 -25.54 10.72
N THR A 173 0.50 -25.55 11.45
CA THR A 173 0.47 -25.77 12.91
C THR A 173 0.27 -27.23 13.32
N GLY A 174 -0.12 -28.10 12.39
CA GLY A 174 -0.50 -29.49 12.67
C GLY A 174 -1.87 -29.67 13.35
N VAL A 175 -2.56 -28.58 13.73
CA VAL A 175 -3.89 -28.64 14.35
C VAL A 175 -4.94 -28.96 13.29
N ALA A 176 -5.69 -30.05 13.50
CA ALA A 176 -6.66 -30.52 12.50
C ALA A 176 -7.91 -29.65 12.40
N GLN A 177 -8.41 -29.13 13.53
CA GLN A 177 -9.63 -28.34 13.61
C GLN A 177 -9.55 -27.30 14.73
N LEU A 178 -10.28 -26.21 14.56
CA LEU A 178 -10.46 -25.18 15.56
C LEU A 178 -11.86 -25.30 16.19
N SER A 179 -11.95 -25.09 17.50
CA SER A 179 -13.23 -24.96 18.18
C SER A 179 -13.81 -23.55 17.98
N GLU A 180 -15.03 -23.46 17.45
CA GLU A 180 -15.75 -22.20 17.29
C GLU A 180 -15.86 -21.44 18.63
N GLY A 181 -15.62 -20.14 18.60
CA GLY A 181 -15.65 -19.27 19.77
C GLY A 181 -14.41 -19.33 20.65
N ALA A 182 -13.52 -20.32 20.47
CA ALA A 182 -12.28 -20.40 21.23
C ALA A 182 -11.28 -19.32 20.80
N ARG A 183 -10.48 -18.87 21.75
CA ARG A 183 -9.45 -17.85 21.56
C ARG A 183 -8.07 -18.51 21.45
N TYR A 184 -7.28 -18.04 20.49
CA TYR A 184 -5.95 -18.57 20.20
C TYR A 184 -4.96 -17.42 20.11
N LYS A 185 -3.70 -17.74 20.38
CA LYS A 185 -2.56 -16.96 19.89
C LYS A 185 -2.05 -17.62 18.64
N ILE A 186 -1.76 -16.84 17.61
CA ILE A 186 -1.23 -17.34 16.35
C ILE A 186 -0.02 -16.52 15.92
N GLY A 187 0.84 -17.17 15.16
CA GLY A 187 1.81 -16.52 14.28
C GLY A 187 1.38 -16.83 12.86
N TYR A 188 1.27 -15.82 12.00
CA TYR A 188 0.80 -16.00 10.64
C TYR A 188 1.51 -15.04 9.70
N SER A 189 1.63 -15.43 8.44
CA SER A 189 2.12 -14.57 7.35
C SER A 189 1.03 -14.41 6.30
N GLN A 190 0.81 -13.18 5.83
CA GLN A 190 -0.11 -12.92 4.72
C GLN A 190 0.40 -13.60 3.44
N MET A 191 -0.54 -14.10 2.62
CA MET A 191 -0.21 -14.72 1.34
C MET A 191 -1.26 -14.41 0.29
N ALA A 192 -0.89 -14.59 -0.98
CA ALA A 192 -1.82 -14.48 -2.09
C ALA A 192 -2.82 -15.65 -2.08
N LYS A 193 -4.06 -15.36 -2.48
CA LYS A 193 -5.07 -16.38 -2.76
C LYS A 193 -4.67 -17.14 -4.04
N ASP A 194 -4.60 -18.47 -3.97
CA ASP A 194 -4.45 -19.34 -5.14
C ASP A 194 -5.79 -20.02 -5.49
N SER A 195 -5.82 -20.85 -6.53
CA SER A 195 -7.06 -21.46 -7.03
C SER A 195 -7.55 -22.68 -6.23
N ARG A 196 -6.89 -23.02 -5.11
CA ARG A 196 -7.14 -24.25 -4.34
C ARG A 196 -8.57 -24.37 -3.82
N TYR A 197 -9.22 -23.24 -3.56
CA TYR A 197 -10.58 -23.21 -3.03
C TYR A 197 -11.56 -22.42 -3.90
N ASP A 198 -11.19 -22.09 -5.14
CA ASP A 198 -12.05 -21.31 -6.06
C ASP A 198 -13.31 -22.07 -6.51
N ASN A 199 -13.32 -23.40 -6.37
CA ASN A 199 -14.45 -24.26 -6.76
C ASN A 199 -15.48 -24.45 -5.65
N VAL A 200 -15.30 -23.82 -4.49
CA VAL A 200 -16.22 -23.99 -3.35
C VAL A 200 -17.28 -22.89 -3.40
N VAL A 201 -18.54 -23.34 -3.39
CA VAL A 201 -19.74 -22.52 -3.58
C VAL A 201 -19.74 -21.31 -2.65
N VAL A 202 -19.64 -20.11 -3.24
CA VAL A 202 -20.03 -18.86 -2.61
C VAL A 202 -21.55 -18.85 -2.57
N CYS A 203 -22.18 -19.17 -1.44
CA CYS A 203 -23.63 -19.06 -1.36
C CYS A 203 -24.08 -17.59 -1.44
N ALA A 204 -25.28 -17.37 -1.99
CA ALA A 204 -25.88 -16.03 -2.10
C ALA A 204 -26.14 -15.35 -0.75
N ALA A 205 -26.23 -16.14 0.34
CA ALA A 205 -26.35 -15.64 1.71
C ALA A 205 -24.95 -15.45 2.30
N MET A 206 -24.40 -14.26 2.15
CA MET A 206 -23.12 -13.88 2.75
C MET A 206 -23.22 -13.79 4.28
N PRO A 207 -22.08 -13.89 5.01
CA PRO A 207 -22.06 -13.67 6.44
C PRO A 207 -22.73 -12.34 6.77
N THR A 208 -23.51 -12.32 7.85
CA THR A 208 -24.08 -11.07 8.38
C THR A 208 -23.00 -10.07 8.78
N ASP A 209 -21.78 -10.56 9.06
CA ASP A 209 -20.60 -9.74 9.27
C ASP A 209 -19.97 -9.32 7.93
N THR A 210 -20.13 -8.04 7.59
CA THR A 210 -19.58 -7.44 6.37
C THR A 210 -18.05 -7.44 6.34
N MET A 211 -17.37 -7.52 7.49
CA MET A 211 -15.91 -7.59 7.54
C MET A 211 -15.37 -8.94 7.04
N ALA A 212 -16.20 -9.98 7.01
CA ALA A 212 -15.85 -11.29 6.47
C ALA A 212 -15.84 -11.32 4.92
N TRP A 213 -16.28 -10.25 4.25
CA TRP A 213 -16.35 -10.19 2.79
C TRP A 213 -14.98 -9.92 2.15
N HIS A 214 -14.05 -9.35 2.91
CA HIS A 214 -12.71 -9.00 2.47
C HIS A 214 -11.66 -9.53 3.46
N PRO A 215 -11.59 -10.87 3.64
CA PRO A 215 -10.65 -11.44 4.57
C PRO A 215 -9.21 -11.25 4.09
N THR A 216 -8.28 -11.21 5.04
CA THR A 216 -6.85 -11.32 4.75
C THR A 216 -6.49 -12.80 4.65
N VAL A 217 -5.95 -13.22 3.51
CA VAL A 217 -5.54 -14.61 3.27
C VAL A 217 -4.18 -14.86 3.91
N VAL A 218 -4.05 -15.92 4.73
CA VAL A 218 -2.86 -16.14 5.56
C VAL A 218 -2.38 -17.60 5.59
N SER A 219 -1.08 -17.79 5.78
CA SER A 219 -0.50 -19.03 6.29
C SER A 219 -0.35 -18.92 7.80
N VAL A 220 -0.96 -19.82 8.57
CA VAL A 220 -0.79 -19.87 10.02
C VAL A 220 0.39 -20.78 10.33
N ASN A 221 1.43 -20.22 10.91
CA ASN A 221 2.71 -20.87 11.14
C ASN A 221 2.83 -21.42 12.56
N CYS A 222 2.13 -20.82 13.52
CA CYS A 222 2.03 -21.33 14.88
C CYS A 222 0.66 -21.02 15.47
N LEU A 223 0.22 -21.84 16.44
CA LEU A 223 -1.08 -21.68 17.10
C LEU A 223 -1.03 -22.26 18.52
N GLU A 224 -1.47 -21.46 19.48
CA GLU A 224 -1.57 -21.83 20.90
C GLU A 224 -2.98 -21.52 21.41
N ALA A 225 -3.61 -22.49 22.07
CA ALA A 225 -4.90 -22.26 22.71
C ALA A 225 -4.73 -21.32 23.91
N VAL A 226 -5.58 -20.29 24.01
CA VAL A 226 -5.64 -19.44 25.19
C VAL A 226 -6.59 -20.11 26.18
N THR A 227 -6.03 -20.86 27.14
CA THR A 227 -6.83 -21.39 28.24
C THR A 227 -7.41 -20.22 29.04
N ALA A 228 -8.73 -20.20 29.22
CA ALA A 228 -9.35 -19.26 30.14
C ALA A 228 -8.78 -19.50 31.54
N ALA A 229 -7.94 -18.57 32.00
CA ALA A 229 -7.43 -18.60 33.36
C ALA A 229 -8.63 -18.47 34.32
N GLY A 230 -9.10 -19.56 34.90
CA GLY A 230 -10.16 -19.52 35.91
C GLY A 230 -11.14 -20.69 35.97
N ALA A 231 -11.10 -21.69 35.09
CA ALA A 231 -11.93 -22.89 35.24
C ALA A 231 -11.22 -23.99 36.05
N THR A 232 -10.59 -23.64 37.17
CA THR A 232 -10.26 -24.64 38.20
C THR A 232 -11.56 -25.01 38.92
N GLY A 233 -12.00 -26.24 38.69
CA GLY A 233 -13.27 -26.78 39.15
C GLY A 233 -13.52 -26.64 40.65
N LYS A 234 -14.81 -26.49 40.96
CA LYS A 234 -15.41 -27.06 42.18
C LYS A 234 -16.21 -28.28 41.77
#